data_AF-A0A4Y2WWR4-F1
#
_entry.id   AF-A0A4Y2WWR4-F1
#
_cell.length_a   1.000
_cell.length_b   1.000
_cell.length_c   1.000
_cell.angle_alpha   90.00
_cell.angle_beta   90.00
_cell.angle_gamma   90.00
#
_symmetry.space_group_name_H-M   'P 1'
#
loop_
_entity.id
_entity.type
_entity.pdbx_description
1 polymer ?
#
loop_
_entity_poly.entity_id
_entity_poly.type
_entity_poly.pdbx_seq_one_letter_code
_entity_poly.pdbx_strand_id
1 'polypeptide(L)'
;MFNSFPGVARRNSKHLMTYYKNLKRKGNKSQADTRYQIFKTGDGPKADTSSNPVEERLLAMGALKIPLANCYDSDAAYHKMTTSDTTHCATNCGEEVRSY
;
A
#
# COMPACT_ATOMS: atom_id res chain seq x y z
N MET A 1 9.53 27.52 27.80
CA MET A 1 10.46 27.98 26.74
C MET A 1 11.30 26.77 26.31
N PHE A 2 11.67 26.55 25.04
CA PHE A 2 12.40 25.31 24.66
C PHE A 2 13.71 25.10 25.47
N ASN A 3 14.38 26.20 25.82
CA ASN A 3 15.62 26.18 26.60
C ASN A 3 15.42 26.11 28.13
N SER A 4 14.18 26.03 28.62
CA SER A 4 13.88 25.90 30.05
C SER A 4 13.72 24.46 30.51
N PHE A 5 13.83 23.48 29.60
CA PHE A 5 13.72 22.06 29.94
C PHE A 5 15.06 21.51 30.43
N PRO A 6 15.14 20.90 31.63
CA PRO A 6 16.36 20.31 32.14
C PRO A 6 16.79 19.12 31.27
N GLY A 7 18.10 18.95 31.07
CA GLY A 7 18.67 17.88 30.24
C GLY A 7 18.59 18.10 28.72
N VAL A 8 18.02 19.21 28.25
CA VAL A 8 17.97 19.55 26.82
C VAL A 8 19.09 20.53 26.47
N ALA A 9 19.93 20.15 25.50
CA ALA A 9 20.95 21.05 24.97
C ALA A 9 20.31 22.34 24.42
N ARG A 10 20.81 23.49 24.88
CA ARG A 10 20.28 24.80 24.49
C ARG A 10 20.38 25.00 22.98
N ARG A 11 19.29 25.43 22.36
CA ARG A 11 19.24 25.74 20.92
C ARG A 11 18.99 27.22 20.70
N ASN A 12 19.72 27.80 19.75
CA ASN A 12 19.44 29.15 19.27
C ASN A 12 18.23 29.15 18.32
N SER A 13 17.69 30.34 18.04
CA SER A 13 16.52 30.51 17.16
C SER A 13 16.74 29.91 15.76
N LYS A 14 17.95 30.05 15.20
CA LYS A 14 18.34 29.49 13.90
C LYS A 14 18.23 27.96 13.90
N HIS A 15 18.73 27.28 14.92
CA HIS A 15 18.65 25.83 15.07
C HIS A 15 17.20 25.34 15.19
N LEU A 16 16.36 26.07 15.93
CA LEU A 16 14.94 25.74 16.05
C LEU A 16 14.20 25.90 14.72
N MET A 17 14.47 26.98 13.99
CA MET A 17 13.88 27.21 12.66
C MET A 17 14.32 26.13 11.66
N THR A 18 15.61 25.78 11.65
CA THR A 18 16.15 24.71 10.80
C THR A 18 15.53 23.36 11.16
N TYR A 19 15.41 23.05 12.45
CA TYR A 19 14.77 21.82 12.91
C TYR A 19 13.32 21.72 12.42
N TYR A 20 12.55 22.80 12.56
CA TYR A 20 11.18 22.87 12.06
C TYR A 20 11.09 22.64 10.54
N LYS A 21 11.94 23.32 9.75
CA LYS A 21 11.99 23.15 8.29
C LYS A 21 12.32 21.71 7.89
N ASN A 22 13.27 21.09 8.58
CA ASN A 22 13.66 19.70 8.32
C ASN A 22 12.54 18.72 8.67
N LEU A 23 11.81 18.97 9.76
CA LEU A 23 10.65 18.15 10.15
C LEU A 23 9.57 18.18 9.06
N LYS A 24 9.23 19.37 8.55
CA LYS A 24 8.27 19.53 7.45
C LYS A 24 8.75 18.83 6.18
N ARG A 25 10.03 18.95 5.82
CA ARG A 25 10.62 18.27 4.66
C ARG A 25 10.54 16.74 4.79
N LYS A 26 10.79 16.20 5.99
CA LYS A 26 10.66 14.76 6.26
C LYS A 26 9.21 14.28 6.08
N GLY A 27 8.24 15.05 6.57
CA GLY A 27 6.82 14.76 6.37
C GLY A 27 6.44 14.71 4.88
N ASN A 28 6.85 15.71 4.11
CA ASN A 28 6.58 15.76 2.67
C ASN A 28 7.25 14.58 1.92
N LYS A 29 8.48 14.24 2.27
CA LYS A 29 9.17 13.07 1.69
C LYS A 29 8.42 11.77 1.99
N SER A 30 8.00 11.56 3.23
CA SER A 30 7.22 10.37 3.61
C SER A 30 5.90 10.24 2.83
N GLN A 31 5.21 11.36 2.61
CA GLN A 31 3.98 11.38 1.82
C GLN A 31 4.26 11.05 0.35
N ALA A 32 5.31 11.62 -0.22
CA ALA A 32 5.73 11.33 -1.59
C ALA A 32 6.14 9.85 -1.77
N ASP A 33 6.93 9.31 -0.83
CA ASP A 33 7.33 7.89 -0.84
C ASP A 33 6.10 6.98 -0.74
N THR A 34 5.11 7.32 0.09
CA THR A 34 3.86 6.56 0.20
C THR A 34 3.09 6.55 -1.11
N ARG A 35 2.94 7.72 -1.76
CA ARG A 35 2.30 7.81 -3.09
C ARG A 35 3.06 6.99 -4.13
N TYR A 36 4.39 7.09 -4.14
CA TYR A 36 5.23 6.32 -5.04
C TYR A 36 5.02 4.81 -4.87
N GLN A 37 4.98 4.31 -3.62
CA GLN A 37 4.75 2.87 -3.36
C GLN A 37 3.36 2.40 -3.82
N ILE A 38 2.32 3.23 -3.62
CA ILE A 38 0.97 2.94 -4.12
C ILE A 38 1.01 2.75 -5.64
N PHE A 39 1.50 3.76 -6.37
CA PHE A 39 1.50 3.74 -7.84
C PHE A 39 2.51 2.75 -8.45
N LYS A 40 3.59 2.39 -7.74
CA LYS A 40 4.58 1.41 -8.22
C LYS A 40 3.94 0.04 -8.48
N THR A 41 2.91 -0.32 -7.71
CA THR A 41 2.22 -1.63 -7.82
C THR A 41 1.07 -1.57 -8.84
N GLY A 42 0.81 -0.42 -9.46
CA GLY A 42 -0.33 -0.21 -10.36
C GLY A 42 -1.68 -0.06 -9.65
N ASP A 43 -1.74 -0.35 -8.33
CA ASP A 43 -2.89 -0.03 -7.49
C ASP A 43 -3.07 1.49 -7.45
N GLY A 44 -4.26 1.96 -7.80
CA GLY A 44 -4.67 3.34 -7.55
C GLY A 44 -4.70 3.66 -6.05
N PRO A 45 -5.08 4.89 -5.65
CA PRO A 45 -5.38 5.16 -4.25
C PRO A 45 -6.30 4.05 -3.73
N LYS A 46 -5.84 3.30 -2.71
CA LYS A 46 -6.66 2.28 -2.06
C LYS A 46 -7.96 2.99 -1.67
N ALA A 47 -9.09 2.56 -2.25
CA ALA A 47 -10.39 3.03 -1.79
C ALA A 47 -10.43 2.77 -0.28
N ASP A 48 -10.74 3.79 0.50
CA ASP A 48 -10.83 3.66 1.95
C ASP A 48 -11.82 2.52 2.23
N THR A 49 -11.29 1.41 2.73
CA THR A 49 -12.06 0.18 3.00
C THR A 49 -12.80 0.28 4.32
N SER A 50 -12.67 1.41 5.03
CA SER A 50 -13.50 1.72 6.18
C SER A 50 -14.93 1.92 5.67
N SER A 51 -15.83 1.01 6.03
CA SER A 51 -17.27 1.25 5.87
C SER A 51 -17.59 2.54 6.62
N ASN A 52 -17.90 3.59 5.87
CA ASN A 52 -18.41 4.82 6.43
C ASN A 52 -19.90 4.58 6.68
N PRO A 53 -20.41 4.72 7.91
CA PRO A 53 -21.83 4.49 8.20
C PRO A 53 -22.77 5.38 7.37
N VAL A 54 -22.27 6.52 6.90
CA VAL A 54 -23.01 7.39 5.96
C VAL A 54 -23.11 6.76 4.57
N GLU A 55 -22.04 6.17 4.06
CA GLU A 55 -22.01 5.52 2.74
C GLU A 55 -22.88 4.27 2.73
N GLU A 56 -22.88 3.48 3.81
CA GLU A 56 -23.74 2.31 3.95
C GLU A 56 -25.23 2.70 3.95
N ARG A 57 -25.58 3.80 4.64
CA ARG A 57 -26.95 4.34 4.63
C ARG A 57 -27.35 4.88 3.26
N LEU A 58 -26.45 5.56 2.55
CA LEU A 58 -26.68 6.04 1.19
C LEU A 58 -26.85 4.88 0.20
N LEU A 59 -26.11 3.79 0.39
CA LEU A 59 -26.26 2.56 -0.40
C LEU A 59 -27.61 1.88 -0.12
N ALA A 60 -28.01 1.77 1.15
CA ALA A 60 -29.31 1.20 1.54
C ALA A 60 -30.50 2.02 1.04
N MET A 61 -30.36 3.35 0.94
CA MET A 61 -31.36 4.23 0.33
C MET A 61 -31.34 4.24 -1.21
N GLY A 62 -30.40 3.53 -1.83
CA GLY A 62 -30.21 3.52 -3.28
C GLY A 62 -29.67 4.83 -3.87
N ALA A 63 -29.19 5.75 -3.02
CA ALA A 63 -28.58 7.02 -3.43
C ALA A 63 -27.14 6.82 -3.93
N LEU A 64 -26.43 5.84 -3.39
CA LEU A 64 -25.19 5.31 -3.96
C LEU A 64 -25.49 3.99 -4.68
N LYS A 65 -24.87 3.79 -5.85
CA LYS A 65 -25.00 2.56 -6.63
C LYS A 65 -23.64 1.91 -6.73
N ILE A 66 -23.52 0.66 -6.26
CA ILE A 66 -22.35 -0.16 -6.55
C ILE A 66 -22.33 -0.38 -8.07
N PRO A 67 -21.21 -0.09 -8.76
CA PRO A 67 -21.09 -0.38 -10.18
C PRO A 67 -21.40 -1.86 -10.43
N LEU A 68 -22.24 -2.13 -11.43
CA LEU A 68 -22.46 -3.50 -11.89
C LEU A 68 -21.13 -4.05 -12.39
N ALA A 69 -20.75 -5.24 -11.91
CA ALA A 69 -19.55 -5.91 -12.35
C ALA A 69 -19.59 -6.07 -13.88
N ASN A 70 -18.61 -5.50 -14.57
CA ASN A 70 -18.48 -5.66 -16.01
C ASN A 70 -17.97 -7.07 -16.30
N CYS A 71 -18.77 -7.88 -16.99
CA CYS A 71 -18.40 -9.24 -17.35
C CYS A 71 -17.20 -9.31 -18.32
N TYR A 72 -16.87 -8.21 -19.01
CA TYR A 72 -15.73 -8.11 -19.92
C TYR A 72 -14.44 -7.63 -19.24
N ASP A 73 -14.52 -7.11 -18.01
CA ASP A 73 -13.38 -6.60 -17.22
C ASP A 73 -13.10 -7.50 -16.00
N SER A 74 -13.69 -8.70 -16.00
CA SER A 74 -13.55 -9.66 -14.90
C SER A 74 -12.52 -10.72 -15.28
N ASP A 75 -11.30 -10.57 -14.75
CA ASP A 75 -10.23 -11.58 -14.84
C ASP A 75 -10.53 -12.86 -14.01
N ALA A 76 -11.74 -12.98 -13.47
CA ALA A 76 -12.18 -14.16 -12.73
C ALA A 76 -12.06 -15.46 -13.53
N ALA A 77 -12.20 -15.39 -14.87
CA ALA A 77 -11.95 -16.54 -15.75
C ALA A 77 -10.45 -16.85 -15.90
N TYR A 78 -9.60 -15.82 -15.99
CA TYR A 78 -8.15 -15.95 -16.10
C TYR A 78 -7.51 -16.56 -14.83
N HIS A 79 -7.96 -16.13 -13.65
CA HIS A 79 -7.48 -16.67 -12.38
C HIS A 79 -7.86 -18.15 -12.15
N LYS A 80 -8.98 -18.62 -12.73
CA LYS A 80 -9.37 -20.03 -12.67
C LYS A 80 -8.46 -20.94 -13.50
N MET A 81 -7.88 -20.43 -14.59
CA MET A 81 -6.96 -21.19 -15.45
C MET A 81 -5.53 -21.24 -14.90
N THR A 82 -5.11 -20.22 -14.17
CA THR A 82 -3.72 -20.12 -13.66
C THR A 82 -3.50 -20.79 -12.31
N THR A 83 -4.58 -21.14 -11.58
CA THR A 83 -4.50 -21.81 -10.27
C THR A 83 -4.59 -23.34 -10.37
N SER A 84 -5.00 -23.91 -11.51
CA SER A 84 -5.12 -25.37 -11.68
C SER A 84 -3.79 -26.10 -11.93
N ASP A 85 -2.69 -25.40 -12.22
CA ASP A 85 -1.43 -26.01 -12.67
C ASP A 85 -0.24 -25.83 -11.71
N THR A 86 -0.45 -25.74 -10.39
CA THR A 86 0.68 -25.75 -9.42
C THR A 86 1.05 -27.15 -8.91
N THR A 87 0.38 -28.22 -9.34
CA THR A 87 0.63 -29.57 -8.79
C THR A 87 1.48 -30.50 -9.68
N HIS A 88 1.82 -30.14 -10.93
CA HIS A 88 2.34 -31.12 -11.89
C HIS A 88 3.82 -31.04 -12.31
N CYS A 89 4.67 -30.26 -11.62
CA CYS A 89 6.10 -30.18 -11.97
C CYS A 89 7.07 -30.48 -10.81
N ALA A 90 6.65 -31.26 -9.81
CA ALA A 90 7.49 -31.65 -8.68
C ALA A 90 7.73 -33.17 -8.60
N THR A 91 8.03 -33.84 -9.72
CA THR A 91 8.65 -35.17 -9.65
C THR A 91 9.31 -35.48 -10.98
N ASN A 92 10.65 -35.57 -10.96
CA ASN A 92 11.55 -36.31 -11.87
C ASN A 92 12.84 -35.52 -12.15
N CYS A 93 13.56 -35.16 -11.08
CA CYS A 93 15.01 -34.95 -11.15
C CYS A 93 15.66 -36.10 -10.37
N GLY A 94 15.61 -37.30 -10.95
CA GLY A 94 16.36 -38.46 -10.46
C GLY A 94 17.77 -38.41 -11.04
N GLU A 95 18.75 -38.37 -10.15
CA GLU A 95 20.17 -38.48 -10.44
C GLU A 95 20.47 -39.78 -11.22
N GLU A 96 21.05 -39.67 -12.42
CA GLU A 96 21.88 -40.75 -12.97
C GLU A 96 23.34 -40.29 -12.98
N VAL A 97 24.04 -40.59 -11.88
CA VAL A 97 25.50 -40.67 -11.84
C VAL A 97 25.90 -41.91 -12.63
N ARG A 98 26.46 -41.73 -13.82
CA ARG A 98 27.14 -42.81 -14.55
C ARG A 98 28.65 -42.65 -14.44
N SER A 99 29.23 -43.46 -13.56
CA SER A 99 30.65 -43.82 -13.54
C SER A 99 30.86 -44.92 -14.60
N TYR A 100 31.82 -44.69 -15.51
CA TYR A 100 32.91 -45.55 -15.99
C TYR A 100 33.52 -44.93 -17.24
#